data_AF-A0A834Z4C2-F1
#
_entry.id   AF-A0A834Z4C2-F1
#
_cell.length_a   1.000
_cell.length_b   1.000
_cell.length_c   1.000
_cell.angle_alpha   90.00
_cell.angle_beta   90.00
_cell.angle_gamma   90.00
#
_symmetry.space_group_name_H-M   'P 1'
#
loop_
_entity.id
_entity.type
_entity.pdbx_description
1 polymer ?
#
loop_
_entity_poly.entity_id
_entity_poly.type
_entity_poly.pdbx_seq_one_letter_code
_entity_poly.pdbx_strand_id
1 'polypeptide(L)'
;MMRRAVVLSILSILLIVPCMAMLTGAALPQAQPEHTMIGGFPPELEPGIMQCWSSFTSIEGCVLEIYESVLKLQIGMIGPACCKAITEVNDKCWPKIFPINPDFPPMLKDYCLHKE
;
A
#
# COMPACT_ATOMS: atom_id res chain seq x y z
N MET A 1 11.22 34.65 -5.73
CA MET A 1 11.45 33.19 -5.77
C MET A 1 10.17 32.41 -6.03
N MET A 2 9.05 32.69 -5.34
CA MET A 2 7.78 31.98 -5.51
C MET A 2 7.23 31.97 -6.95
N ARG A 3 7.32 33.08 -7.67
CA ARG A 3 6.90 33.16 -9.09
C ARG A 3 7.74 32.28 -10.04
N ARG A 4 9.02 32.05 -9.72
CA ARG A 4 9.90 31.16 -10.50
C ARG A 4 9.58 29.70 -10.24
N ALA A 5 9.29 29.34 -8.99
CA ALA A 5 8.88 27.98 -8.61
C ALA A 5 7.53 27.58 -9.23
N VAL A 6 6.57 28.51 -9.27
CA VAL A 6 5.27 28.30 -9.91
C VAL A 6 5.42 28.11 -11.42
N VAL A 7 6.27 28.91 -12.07
CA VAL A 7 6.54 28.77 -13.51
C VAL A 7 7.23 27.43 -13.84
N LEU A 8 8.21 26.99 -13.04
CA LEU A 8 8.85 25.69 -13.19
C LEU A 8 7.88 24.51 -13.00
N SER A 9 6.93 24.65 -12.06
CA SER A 9 5.91 23.63 -11.80
C SER A 9 4.91 23.53 -12.98
N ILE A 10 4.46 24.66 -13.52
CA ILE A 10 3.55 24.71 -14.68
C ILE A 10 4.23 24.14 -15.95
N LEU A 11 5.50 24.50 -16.19
CA LEU A 11 6.29 23.96 -17.30
C LEU A 11 6.45 22.44 -17.21
N SER A 12 6.68 21.92 -16.00
CA SER A 12 6.80 20.47 -15.77
C SER A 12 5.48 19.74 -16.06
N ILE A 13 4.35 20.30 -15.65
CA ILE A 13 3.02 19.72 -15.91
C ILE A 13 2.70 19.71 -17.41
N LEU A 14 3.00 20.80 -18.14
CA LEU A 14 2.76 20.90 -19.59
C LEU A 14 3.56 19.87 -20.41
N LEU A 15 4.74 19.45 -19.94
CA LEU A 15 5.57 18.45 -20.62
C LEU A 15 5.10 17.00 -20.40
N ILE A 16 4.39 16.72 -19.31
CA ILE A 16 3.97 15.35 -18.93
C ILE A 16 2.63 14.96 -19.56
N VAL A 17 1.69 15.90 -19.67
CA VAL A 17 0.32 15.65 -20.16
C VAL A 17 0.22 15.08 -21.59
N PRO A 18 1.04 15.46 -22.60
CA PRO A 18 0.87 14.94 -23.96
C PRO A 18 1.22 13.45 -24.11
N CYS A 19 1.83 12.81 -23.11
CA CYS A 19 2.20 11.40 -23.16
C CYS A 19 0.98 10.45 -23.03
N MET A 20 -0.11 10.91 -22.42
CA MET A 20 -1.29 10.08 -22.16
C MET A 20 -2.24 9.95 -23.36
N ALA A 21 -2.07 10.78 -24.40
CA ALA A 21 -2.95 10.79 -25.58
C ALA A 21 -2.62 9.71 -26.63
N MET A 22 -1.49 8.99 -26.49
CA MET A 22 -1.04 8.00 -27.46
C MET A 22 -1.54 6.57 -27.17
N LEU A 23 -2.25 6.36 -26.05
CA LEU A 23 -2.67 5.02 -25.59
C LEU A 23 -4.07 4.59 -26.03
N THR A 24 -4.76 5.38 -26.87
CA THR A 24 -6.02 4.96 -27.52
C THR A 24 -5.78 4.67 -29.00
N GLY A 25 -4.83 3.78 -29.31
CA GLY A 25 -4.63 3.21 -30.63
C GLY A 25 -5.21 1.80 -30.72
N ALA A 26 -6.43 1.69 -31.27
CA ALA A 26 -7.09 0.51 -31.85
C ALA A 26 -6.97 -0.86 -31.14
N ALA A 27 -8.06 -1.30 -30.50
CA ALA A 27 -8.27 -2.70 -30.15
C ALA A 27 -8.41 -3.56 -31.43
N LEU A 28 -7.57 -4.58 -31.56
CA LEU A 28 -7.67 -5.64 -32.58
C LEU A 28 -7.87 -6.97 -31.84
N PRO A 29 -8.82 -7.83 -32.23
CA PRO A 29 -9.02 -9.11 -31.55
C PRO A 29 -7.89 -10.06 -31.93
N GLN A 30 -6.98 -10.34 -30.99
CA GLN A 30 -5.93 -11.35 -31.15
C GLN A 30 -6.18 -12.44 -30.12
N ALA A 31 -6.55 -13.61 -30.64
CA ALA A 31 -6.62 -14.87 -29.92
C ALA A 31 -5.32 -15.08 -29.12
N GLN A 32 -5.44 -15.34 -27.83
CA GLN A 32 -4.30 -15.53 -26.93
C GLN A 32 -3.65 -16.90 -27.17
N PRO A 33 -2.36 -16.97 -27.57
CA PRO A 33 -1.57 -18.18 -27.53
C PRO A 33 -0.97 -18.36 -26.13
N GLU A 34 -0.86 -19.62 -25.72
CA GLU A 34 -0.21 -20.08 -24.49
C GLU A 34 1.24 -19.57 -24.41
N HIS A 35 1.56 -18.74 -23.40
CA HIS A 35 2.94 -18.37 -23.09
C HIS A 35 3.28 -18.66 -21.62
N THR A 36 4.06 -19.71 -21.48
CA THR A 36 4.77 -20.21 -20.30
C THR A 36 5.89 -19.25 -19.85
N MET A 37 5.99 -19.08 -18.52
CA MET A 37 7.10 -18.54 -17.70
C MET A 37 7.61 -17.12 -17.96
N ILE A 38 7.46 -16.23 -16.98
CA ILE A 38 8.50 -15.79 -16.01
C ILE A 38 7.81 -14.89 -14.98
N GLY A 39 7.79 -15.31 -13.70
CA GLY A 39 7.66 -14.43 -12.53
C GLY A 39 6.40 -13.55 -12.40
N GLY A 40 5.27 -13.95 -12.97
CA GLY A 40 4.02 -13.19 -12.86
C GLY A 40 3.41 -13.30 -11.46
N PHE A 41 3.36 -12.18 -10.73
CA PHE A 41 2.29 -11.99 -9.76
C PHE A 41 0.96 -12.17 -10.51
N PRO A 42 0.08 -13.10 -10.11
CA PRO A 42 -1.23 -13.20 -10.73
C PRO A 42 -1.98 -11.88 -10.52
N PRO A 43 -2.76 -11.38 -11.51
CA PRO A 43 -3.67 -10.26 -11.33
C PRO A 43 -4.94 -10.68 -10.57
N GLU A 44 -4.83 -11.70 -9.71
CA GLU A 44 -5.78 -11.91 -8.63
C GLU A 44 -5.19 -11.13 -7.46
N LEU A 45 -5.75 -9.95 -7.18
CA LEU A 45 -5.62 -9.38 -5.84
C LEU A 45 -6.22 -10.44 -4.91
N GLU A 46 -5.38 -11.37 -4.46
CA GLU A 46 -5.74 -12.59 -3.75
C GLU A 46 -6.83 -12.19 -2.75
N PRO A 47 -8.07 -12.71 -2.85
CA PRO A 47 -9.19 -12.25 -2.04
C PRO A 47 -8.88 -12.21 -0.53
N GLY A 48 -7.83 -12.91 -0.10
CA GLY A 48 -7.28 -12.85 1.24
C GLY A 48 -6.54 -11.56 1.65
N ILE A 49 -5.91 -10.78 0.76
CA ILE A 49 -5.13 -9.60 1.21
C ILE A 49 -6.03 -8.48 1.70
N MET A 50 -7.09 -8.14 0.94
CA MET A 50 -8.06 -7.14 1.36
C MET A 50 -8.77 -7.57 2.65
N GLN A 51 -9.09 -8.85 2.78
CA GLN A 51 -9.64 -9.41 4.01
C GLN A 51 -8.68 -9.22 5.21
N CYS A 52 -7.38 -9.38 4.99
CA CYS A 52 -6.36 -9.16 6.02
C CYS A 52 -6.21 -7.70 6.43
N TRP A 53 -6.39 -6.75 5.50
CA TRP A 53 -6.39 -5.32 5.82
C TRP A 53 -7.70 -4.82 6.43
N SER A 54 -8.80 -5.58 6.30
CA SER A 54 -10.14 -5.16 6.70
C SER A 54 -10.22 -4.66 8.14
N SER A 55 -9.55 -5.35 9.09
CA SER A 55 -9.52 -5.00 10.52
C SER A 55 -8.89 -3.63 10.80
N PHE A 56 -7.94 -3.19 9.97
CA PHE A 56 -7.33 -1.87 10.10
C PHE A 56 -8.18 -0.80 9.41
N THR A 57 -8.73 -1.11 8.22
CA THR A 57 -9.56 -0.17 7.48
C THR A 57 -10.91 0.14 8.16
N SER A 58 -11.39 -0.75 9.02
CA SER A 58 -12.58 -0.50 9.84
C SER A 58 -12.35 0.52 10.97
N ILE A 59 -11.10 0.87 11.24
CA ILE A 59 -10.72 1.84 12.27
C ILE A 59 -10.15 3.08 11.58
N GLU A 60 -10.86 4.20 11.73
CA GLU A 60 -10.44 5.47 11.15
C GLU A 60 -9.01 5.81 11.59
N GLY A 61 -8.16 6.17 10.62
CA GLY A 61 -6.77 6.54 10.87
C GLY A 61 -5.80 5.38 11.13
N CYS A 62 -6.25 4.17 11.46
CA CYS A 62 -5.36 3.07 11.87
C CYS A 62 -4.34 2.69 10.77
N VAL A 63 -4.78 2.62 9.51
CA VAL A 63 -3.89 2.38 8.37
C VAL A 63 -2.83 3.49 8.26
N LEU A 64 -3.22 4.75 8.46
CA LEU A 64 -2.28 5.89 8.43
C LEU A 64 -1.26 5.78 9.57
N GLU A 65 -1.70 5.47 10.80
CA GLU A 65 -0.81 5.29 11.96
C GLU A 65 0.24 4.20 11.72
N ILE A 66 -0.18 3.08 11.11
CA ILE A 66 0.71 1.99 10.72
C ILE A 66 1.71 2.47 9.65
N TYR A 67 1.23 3.11 8.58
CA TYR A 67 2.09 3.62 7.51
C TYR A 67 3.11 4.65 8.01
N GLU A 68 2.70 5.57 8.88
CA GLU A 68 3.60 6.54 9.48
C GLU A 68 4.67 5.87 10.34
N SER A 69 4.29 4.82 11.09
CA SER A 69 5.24 4.04 11.88
C SER A 69 6.26 3.32 10.99
N VAL A 70 5.82 2.79 9.84
CA VAL A 70 6.71 2.19 8.83
C VAL A 70 7.63 3.24 8.22
N LEU A 71 7.11 4.39 7.77
CA LEU A 71 7.91 5.44 7.12
C LEU A 71 8.96 6.05 8.06
N LYS A 72 8.61 6.18 9.35
CA LYS A 72 9.52 6.68 10.39
C LYS A 72 10.45 5.60 10.93
N LEU A 73 10.25 4.32 10.55
CA LEU A 73 10.94 3.17 11.14
C LEU A 73 10.79 3.12 12.68
N GLN A 74 9.74 3.73 13.22
CA GLN A 74 9.55 3.90 14.66
C GLN A 74 8.07 3.72 15.01
N ILE A 75 7.81 2.86 15.98
CA ILE A 75 6.46 2.66 16.53
C ILE A 75 6.27 3.66 17.68
N GLY A 76 5.33 4.59 17.53
CA GLY A 76 5.14 5.62 18.56
C GLY A 76 3.82 6.37 18.53
N MET A 77 2.97 6.15 17.52
CA MET A 77 1.73 6.93 17.34
C MET A 77 0.54 6.04 16.97
N ILE A 78 0.53 4.80 17.46
CA ILE A 78 -0.61 3.92 17.28
C ILE A 78 -1.56 4.09 18.47
N GLY A 79 -2.82 4.40 18.18
CA GLY A 79 -3.87 4.61 19.16
C GLY A 79 -4.47 3.30 19.70
N PRO A 80 -5.20 3.34 20.83
CA PRO A 80 -5.72 2.13 21.48
C PRO A 80 -6.65 1.29 20.59
N ALA A 81 -7.52 1.94 19.81
CA ALA A 81 -8.41 1.25 18.88
C ALA A 81 -7.62 0.51 17.79
N CYS A 82 -6.63 1.17 17.19
CA CYS A 82 -5.77 0.53 16.19
C CYS A 82 -4.94 -0.60 16.80
N CYS A 83 -4.45 -0.42 18.03
CA CYS A 83 -3.75 -1.47 18.75
C CYS A 83 -4.61 -2.70 19.02
N LYS A 84 -5.89 -2.53 19.37
CA LYS A 84 -6.83 -3.65 19.48
C LYS A 84 -6.91 -4.43 18.17
N ALA A 85 -7.08 -3.76 17.03
CA ALA A 85 -7.11 -4.44 15.72
C ALA A 85 -5.79 -5.15 15.38
N ILE A 86 -4.63 -4.56 15.72
CA ILE A 86 -3.31 -5.18 15.55
C ILE A 86 -3.21 -6.48 16.35
N THR A 87 -3.65 -6.47 17.61
CA THR A 87 -3.59 -7.67 18.47
C THR A 87 -4.56 -8.77 18.05
N GLU A 88 -5.69 -8.41 17.43
CA GLU A 88 -6.74 -9.35 17.00
C GLU A 88 -6.54 -9.89 15.57
N VAL A 89 -5.61 -9.33 14.79
CA VAL A 89 -5.36 -9.78 13.42
C VAL A 89 -4.84 -11.22 13.40
N ASN A 90 -5.36 -12.03 12.48
CA ASN A 90 -4.95 -13.43 12.35
C ASN A 90 -3.48 -13.55 11.91
N ASP A 91 -2.72 -14.47 12.50
CA ASP A 91 -1.30 -14.64 12.17
C ASP A 91 -1.03 -14.96 10.70
N LYS A 92 -1.98 -15.62 10.02
CA LYS A 92 -1.90 -15.89 8.57
C LYS A 92 -1.92 -14.62 7.71
N CYS A 93 -2.34 -13.50 8.27
CA CYS A 93 -2.41 -12.22 7.57
C CYS A 93 -1.10 -11.44 7.58
N TRP A 94 -0.26 -11.60 8.62
CA TRP A 94 0.97 -10.81 8.72
C TRP A 94 1.90 -10.95 7.52
N PRO A 95 2.16 -12.15 6.97
CA PRO A 95 3.00 -12.30 5.79
C PRO A 95 2.39 -11.65 4.52
N LYS A 96 1.07 -11.49 4.47
CA LYS A 96 0.36 -10.85 3.34
C LYS A 96 0.40 -9.32 3.46
N ILE A 97 0.27 -8.80 4.67
CA ILE A 97 0.26 -7.36 4.98
C ILE A 97 1.69 -6.78 4.93
N PHE A 98 2.66 -7.51 5.48
CA PHE A 98 4.08 -7.10 5.58
C PHE A 98 5.01 -8.12 4.90
N PRO A 99 4.98 -8.25 3.57
CA PRO A 99 5.78 -9.25 2.86
C PRO A 99 7.29 -8.95 2.85
N ILE A 100 7.69 -7.69 3.02
CA ILE A 100 9.09 -7.24 2.90
C ILE A 100 9.78 -7.18 4.28
N ASN A 101 9.02 -6.90 5.34
CA ASN A 101 9.56 -6.65 6.68
C ASN A 101 8.91 -7.59 7.71
N PRO A 102 9.39 -8.85 7.83
CA PRO A 102 8.80 -9.86 8.70
C PRO A 102 8.94 -9.55 10.20
N ASP A 103 9.89 -8.69 10.58
CA ASP A 103 10.13 -8.31 11.98
C ASP A 103 9.22 -7.16 12.47
N PHE A 104 8.55 -6.46 11.56
CA PHE A 104 7.69 -5.34 11.91
C PHE A 104 6.39 -5.75 12.63
N PRO A 105 5.69 -6.84 12.22
CA PRO A 105 4.51 -7.31 12.95
C PRO A 105 4.76 -7.70 14.41
N PRO A 106 5.81 -8.47 14.77
CA PRO A 106 6.16 -8.71 16.18
C PRO A 106 6.36 -7.42 16.97
N MET A 107 7.02 -6.42 16.37
CA MET A 107 7.27 -5.13 17.01
C MET A 107 5.98 -4.33 17.24
N LEU A 108 5.05 -4.32 16.27
CA LEU A 108 3.72 -3.71 16.40
C LEU A 108 2.91 -4.36 17.53
N LYS A 109 2.91 -5.70 17.58
CA LYS A 109 2.20 -6.43 18.64
C LYS A 109 2.77 -6.11 20.01
N ASP A 110 4.10 -6.12 20.16
CA ASP A 110 4.76 -5.82 21.42
C ASP A 110 4.44 -4.40 21.91
N TYR A 111 4.53 -3.39 21.02
CA TYR A 111 4.12 -2.02 21.37
C TYR A 111 2.66 -1.96 21.84
N CYS A 112 1.76 -2.66 21.16
CA CYS A 112 0.34 -2.63 21.47
C CYS A 112 -0.06 -3.39 22.74
N LEU A 113 0.70 -4.40 23.16
CA LEU A 113 0.51 -5.08 24.45
C LEU A 113 0.77 -4.15 25.64
N HIS A 114 1.58 -3.09 25.46
CA HIS A 114 1.94 -2.14 26.51
C HIS A 114 1.11 -0.84 26.49
N LYS A 115 0.08 -0.77 25.63
CA LYS A 115 -0.66 0.45 25.29
C LYS A 115 -2.16 0.41 25.63
N GLU A 116 -2.53 -0.44 26.59
CA GLU A 116 -3.91 -0.61 27.10
C GLU A 116 -4.60 0.72 27.47
#